data_AF-A0A096M8S5-F1
#
_entry.id   AF-A0A096M8S5-F1
#
_cell.length_a   1.000
_cell.length_b   1.000
_cell.length_c   1.000
_cell.angle_alpha   90.00
_cell.angle_beta   90.00
_cell.angle_gamma   90.00
#
_symmetry.space_group_name_H-M   'P 1'
#
loop_
_entity.id
_entity.type
_entity.pdbx_description
1 polymer ?
#
loop_
_entity_poly.entity_id
_entity_poly.type
_entity_poly.pdbx_seq_one_letter_code
_entity_poly.pdbx_strand_id
1 'polypeptide(L)'
;GEYKVKRSLAFLFRAVTREAVKVSVSQPVQCLHSGCQLLAADKALLLKLRKSTGYTFIKCKEALERFENDMAQAESWLHEQAQKEGWSKASKLQGRKAKEGLIGLFVGKQAAAMVEVNCETDFVARNEKFQQLVKDATLATLAHHQDKNQNPTGYVKSVLSGDELNKLSVGEGSSLADHLALTIGRLGENMSLKRAVTVRVPAEWHIGSYVHGNISGQTEVTLGRYGALVVFQGGKDEERDTLGRKLSQHVVGEAPLSLGNEDDLPCGESETRLLPQTFLGDPTRTVAQFLKGQQARVLDFVRFQCGETLGEQ
;
A
#
# COMPACT_ATOMS: atom_id res chain seq x y z
N GLY A 1 37.01 -32.16 -57.93
CA GLY A 1 36.06 -32.22 -59.04
C GLY A 1 35.25 -30.94 -59.02
N GLU A 2 35.39 -30.03 -59.99
CA GLU A 2 34.87 -30.15 -61.37
C GLU A 2 33.34 -29.94 -61.38
N TYR A 3 32.67 -29.03 -62.10
CA TYR A 3 32.93 -28.04 -63.16
C TYR A 3 31.86 -26.92 -63.02
N LYS A 4 32.14 -25.60 -63.15
CA LYS A 4 32.02 -24.76 -64.39
C LYS A 4 30.80 -25.11 -65.27
N VAL A 5 30.00 -24.15 -65.75
CA VAL A 5 30.29 -23.38 -66.97
C VAL A 5 29.35 -22.17 -67.11
N LYS A 6 29.95 -21.07 -67.59
CA LYS A 6 29.39 -19.78 -68.06
C LYS A 6 28.46 -19.96 -69.28
N ARG A 7 27.57 -18.98 -69.56
CA ARG A 7 27.60 -18.25 -70.84
C ARG A 7 26.69 -17.03 -70.88
N SER A 8 27.31 -15.93 -71.26
CA SER A 8 26.74 -14.68 -71.76
C SER A 8 26.17 -14.89 -73.17
N LEU A 9 25.13 -14.16 -73.55
CA LEU A 9 25.00 -13.66 -74.92
C LEU A 9 24.13 -12.39 -74.95
N ALA A 10 24.73 -11.30 -75.40
CA ALA A 10 24.08 -10.06 -75.80
C ALA A 10 23.43 -10.24 -77.18
N PHE A 11 22.28 -9.59 -77.41
CA PHE A 11 21.83 -9.24 -78.75
C PHE A 11 21.29 -7.80 -78.76
N LEU A 12 21.81 -7.05 -79.72
CA LEU A 12 21.58 -5.65 -80.06
C LEU A 12 20.49 -5.54 -81.15
N PHE A 13 20.01 -4.29 -81.32
CA PHE A 13 19.13 -3.73 -82.36
C PHE A 13 17.62 -3.90 -82.10
N ARG A 14 16.76 -2.88 -82.27
CA ARG A 14 16.84 -1.74 -83.20
C ARG A 14 15.95 -0.59 -82.68
N ALA A 15 16.44 0.64 -82.84
CA ALA A 15 15.70 1.87 -82.61
C ALA A 15 14.55 2.04 -83.63
N VAL A 16 13.41 2.54 -83.15
CA VAL A 16 12.43 3.27 -83.95
C VAL A 16 12.10 4.55 -83.21
N THR A 17 12.38 5.66 -83.87
CA THR A 17 12.04 7.03 -83.50
C THR A 17 10.56 7.30 -83.79
N ARG A 18 9.85 7.98 -82.87
CA ARG A 18 9.00 9.13 -83.22
C ARG A 18 8.39 9.84 -82.01
N GLU A 19 8.61 11.15 -82.04
CA GLU A 19 7.78 12.27 -81.59
C GLU A 19 7.42 12.45 -80.11
N ALA A 20 8.11 13.45 -79.54
CA ALA A 20 7.69 14.18 -78.37
C ALA A 20 6.52 15.10 -78.70
N VAL A 21 5.40 14.94 -77.99
CA VAL A 21 4.46 16.02 -77.71
C VAL A 21 4.29 16.09 -76.20
N LYS A 22 4.80 17.18 -75.62
CA LYS A 22 4.55 17.60 -74.24
C LYS A 22 3.08 17.96 -74.09
N VAL A 23 2.34 17.24 -73.25
CA VAL A 23 1.28 17.84 -72.43
C VAL A 23 1.38 17.26 -71.03
N SER A 24 1.89 18.08 -70.13
CA SER A 24 1.93 17.86 -68.69
C SER A 24 0.54 18.14 -68.13
N VAL A 25 -0.13 17.10 -67.62
CA VAL A 25 -1.20 17.27 -66.62
C VAL A 25 -0.95 16.24 -65.52
N SER A 26 0.04 16.54 -64.68
CA SER A 26 0.20 15.87 -63.39
C SER A 26 -0.84 16.45 -62.44
N GLN A 27 -1.97 15.76 -62.25
CA GLN A 27 -2.85 16.05 -61.12
C GLN A 27 -2.12 15.60 -59.84
N PRO A 28 -1.92 16.47 -58.84
CA PRO A 28 -1.52 16.00 -57.53
C PRO A 28 -2.74 15.35 -56.88
N VAL A 29 -2.70 14.03 -56.69
CA VAL A 29 -3.58 13.38 -55.73
C VAL A 29 -3.10 13.86 -54.36
N GLN A 30 -3.67 14.95 -53.88
CA GLN A 30 -3.53 15.37 -52.49
C GLN A 30 -4.25 14.33 -51.64
N CYS A 31 -3.48 13.36 -51.15
CA CYS A 31 -3.88 12.58 -50.00
C CYS A 31 -3.98 13.57 -48.83
N LEU A 32 -5.19 14.08 -48.58
CA LEU A 32 -5.51 14.80 -47.36
C LEU A 32 -5.38 13.78 -46.23
N HIS A 33 -4.18 13.69 -45.65
CA HIS A 33 -4.07 13.24 -44.28
C HIS A 33 -4.89 14.23 -43.47
N SER A 34 -6.12 13.85 -43.11
CA SER A 34 -6.85 14.39 -41.97
C SER A 34 -6.05 14.04 -40.72
N GLY A 35 -4.88 14.67 -40.57
CA GLY A 35 -4.18 14.72 -39.30
C GLY A 35 -5.05 15.54 -38.38
N CYS A 36 -5.56 14.91 -37.32
CA CYS A 36 -6.20 15.57 -36.22
C CYS A 36 -5.32 16.77 -35.83
N GLN A 37 -5.77 18.00 -36.09
CA GLN A 37 -5.07 19.21 -35.67
C GLN A 37 -5.17 19.27 -34.15
N LEU A 38 -4.22 18.66 -33.44
CA LEU A 38 -4.12 18.81 -32.00
C LEU A 38 -3.79 20.28 -31.72
N LEU A 39 -4.73 20.99 -31.11
CA LEU A 39 -4.50 22.34 -30.63
C LEU A 39 -3.36 22.32 -29.62
N ALA A 40 -2.44 23.28 -29.71
CA ALA A 40 -1.37 23.40 -28.74
C ALA A 40 -1.93 23.63 -27.33
N ALA A 41 -1.31 23.01 -26.32
CA ALA A 41 -1.72 23.22 -24.94
C ALA A 41 -1.54 24.68 -24.50
N ASP A 42 -2.59 25.26 -23.93
CA ASP A 42 -2.54 26.58 -23.31
C ASP A 42 -1.64 26.53 -22.05
N LYS A 43 -0.74 27.51 -21.94
CA LYS A 43 0.25 27.58 -20.86
C LYS A 43 -0.38 27.79 -19.48
N ALA A 44 -1.42 28.61 -19.37
CA ALA A 44 -2.11 28.87 -18.10
C ALA A 44 -2.90 27.65 -17.65
N LEU A 45 -3.58 26.97 -18.59
CA LEU A 45 -4.30 25.73 -18.30
C LEU A 45 -3.34 24.59 -17.93
N LEU A 46 -2.21 24.46 -18.62
CA LEU A 46 -1.17 23.49 -18.29
C LEU A 46 -0.62 23.66 -16.86
N LEU A 47 -0.35 24.91 -16.46
CA LEU A 47 0.09 25.21 -15.10
C LEU A 47 -1.00 24.91 -14.07
N LYS A 48 -2.26 25.23 -14.37
CA LYS A 48 -3.41 24.94 -13.50
C LYS A 48 -3.62 23.43 -13.33
N LEU A 49 -3.57 22.67 -14.43
CA LEU A 49 -3.76 21.22 -14.44
C LEU A 49 -2.64 20.51 -13.68
N ARG A 50 -1.38 20.92 -13.87
CA ARG A 50 -0.26 20.39 -13.08
C ARG A 50 -0.39 20.72 -11.59
N LYS A 51 -0.76 21.95 -11.23
CA LYS A 51 -0.88 22.36 -9.82
C LYS A 51 -1.99 21.60 -9.09
N SER A 52 -3.11 21.34 -9.77
CA SER A 52 -4.25 20.61 -9.21
C SER A 52 -3.97 19.10 -9.10
N THR A 53 -3.40 18.50 -10.13
CA THR A 53 -3.27 17.03 -10.21
C THR A 53 -1.93 16.47 -9.72
N GLY A 54 -0.85 17.26 -9.83
CA GLY A 54 0.52 16.85 -9.51
C GLY A 54 1.20 15.96 -10.56
N TYR A 55 0.56 15.67 -11.70
CA TYR A 55 1.17 14.87 -12.77
C TYR A 55 2.30 15.62 -13.51
N THR A 56 3.12 14.88 -14.27
CA THR A 56 4.26 15.45 -14.99
C THR A 56 3.79 16.45 -16.08
N PHE A 57 4.61 17.47 -16.36
CA PHE A 57 4.26 18.48 -17.39
C PHE A 57 3.97 17.86 -18.75
N ILE A 58 4.71 16.80 -19.12
CA ILE A 58 4.56 16.11 -20.40
C ILE A 58 3.17 15.47 -20.48
N LYS A 59 2.74 14.76 -19.44
CA LYS A 59 1.43 14.13 -19.39
C LYS A 59 0.30 15.16 -19.36
N CYS A 60 0.43 16.23 -18.56
CA CYS A 60 -0.57 17.30 -18.53
C CYS A 60 -0.70 18.00 -19.89
N LYS A 61 0.42 18.18 -20.60
CA LYS A 61 0.43 18.75 -21.96
C LYS A 61 -0.27 17.82 -22.95
N GLU A 62 0.10 16.53 -22.95
CA GLU A 62 -0.52 15.51 -23.81
C GLU A 62 -2.04 15.44 -23.60
N ALA A 63 -2.48 15.48 -22.34
CA ALA A 63 -3.90 15.49 -21.98
C ALA A 63 -4.62 16.73 -22.56
N LEU A 64 -4.07 17.93 -22.37
CA LEU A 64 -4.68 19.16 -22.87
C LEU A 64 -4.70 19.22 -24.39
N GLU A 65 -3.65 18.78 -25.07
CA GLU A 65 -3.61 18.72 -26.54
C GLU A 65 -4.69 17.76 -27.07
N ARG A 66 -4.88 16.63 -26.40
CA ARG A 66 -5.84 15.58 -26.79
C ARG A 66 -7.31 15.99 -26.64
N PHE A 67 -7.64 16.80 -25.64
CA PHE A 67 -9.01 17.23 -25.38
C PHE A 67 -9.23 18.71 -25.66
N GLU A 68 -8.46 19.29 -26.58
CA GLU A 68 -8.64 20.67 -27.05
C GLU A 68 -8.70 21.69 -25.91
N ASN A 69 -7.84 21.51 -24.90
CA ASN A 69 -7.76 22.29 -23.67
C ASN A 69 -8.97 22.19 -22.71
N ASP A 70 -9.83 21.18 -22.85
CA ASP A 70 -10.84 20.83 -21.85
C ASP A 70 -10.18 20.26 -20.58
N MET A 71 -10.26 21.03 -19.49
CA MET A 71 -9.67 20.68 -18.20
C MET A 71 -10.29 19.43 -17.57
N ALA A 72 -11.61 19.25 -17.67
CA ALA A 72 -12.30 18.16 -16.99
C ALA A 72 -12.00 16.81 -17.69
N GLN A 73 -12.04 16.81 -19.03
CA GLN A 73 -11.67 15.64 -19.81
C GLN A 73 -10.18 15.31 -19.69
N ALA A 74 -9.31 16.33 -19.70
CA ALA A 74 -7.88 16.14 -19.49
C ALA A 74 -7.57 15.54 -18.11
N GLU A 75 -8.22 16.01 -17.05
CA GLU A 75 -8.06 15.47 -15.70
C GLU A 75 -8.55 14.03 -15.58
N SER A 76 -9.73 13.73 -16.12
CA SER A 76 -10.29 12.36 -16.15
C SER A 76 -9.35 11.40 -16.89
N TRP A 77 -8.86 11.80 -18.07
CA TRP A 77 -7.91 11.00 -18.84
C TRP A 77 -6.58 10.81 -18.11
N LEU A 78 -6.05 11.85 -17.46
CA LEU A 78 -4.82 11.73 -16.66
C LEU A 78 -4.97 10.73 -15.53
N HIS A 79 -6.13 10.70 -14.86
CA HIS A 79 -6.41 9.73 -13.81
C HIS A 79 -6.45 8.30 -14.36
N GLU A 80 -7.18 8.08 -15.47
CA GLU A 80 -7.24 6.78 -16.14
C GLU A 80 -5.85 6.29 -16.59
N GLN A 81 -5.06 7.18 -17.20
CA GLN A 81 -3.69 6.84 -17.62
C GLN A 81 -2.79 6.54 -16.42
N ALA A 82 -2.88 7.31 -15.34
CA ALA A 82 -2.11 7.06 -14.13
C ALA A 82 -2.44 5.70 -13.52
N GLN A 83 -3.72 5.29 -13.53
CA GLN A 83 -4.15 3.98 -13.07
C GLN A 83 -3.52 2.87 -13.93
N LYS A 84 -3.63 2.99 -15.26
CA LYS A 84 -3.07 2.02 -16.21
C LYS A 84 -1.55 1.90 -16.10
N GLU A 85 -0.85 3.03 -16.01
CA GLU A 85 0.60 3.07 -15.83
C GLU A 85 1.02 2.52 -14.46
N GLY A 86 0.24 2.80 -13.42
CA GLY A 86 0.41 2.25 -12.08
C GLY A 86 0.36 0.73 -12.08
N TRP A 87 -0.68 0.14 -12.68
CA TRP A 87 -0.81 -1.31 -12.83
C TRP A 87 0.35 -1.91 -13.66
N SER A 88 0.71 -1.28 -14.77
CA SER A 88 1.84 -1.74 -15.59
C SER A 88 3.16 -1.72 -14.81
N LYS A 89 3.41 -0.68 -14.00
CA LYS A 89 4.60 -0.60 -13.15
C LYS A 89 4.54 -1.61 -12.01
N ALA A 90 3.39 -1.78 -11.36
CA ALA A 90 3.20 -2.78 -10.31
C ALA A 90 3.56 -4.18 -10.81
N SER A 91 3.07 -4.59 -11.99
CA SER A 91 3.44 -5.89 -12.57
C SER A 91 4.94 -6.02 -12.90
N LYS A 92 5.62 -4.93 -13.29
CA LYS A 92 7.07 -4.93 -13.60
C LYS A 92 7.95 -4.95 -12.36
N LEU A 93 7.47 -4.34 -11.26
CA LEU A 93 8.21 -4.23 -10.00
C LEU A 93 7.87 -5.38 -9.04
N GLN A 94 6.79 -6.11 -9.30
CA GLN A 94 6.40 -7.31 -8.56
C GLN A 94 7.57 -8.29 -8.47
N GLY A 95 7.82 -8.82 -7.27
CA GLY A 95 8.91 -9.73 -6.98
C GLY A 95 10.17 -9.06 -6.46
N ARG A 96 10.31 -7.73 -6.55
CA ARG A 96 11.36 -7.01 -5.84
C ARG A 96 11.15 -7.10 -4.33
N LYS A 97 12.25 -7.20 -3.58
CA LYS A 97 12.22 -7.37 -2.13
C LYS A 97 11.73 -6.08 -1.45
N ALA A 98 10.53 -6.12 -0.89
CA ALA A 98 9.95 -5.05 -0.08
C ALA A 98 9.91 -5.49 1.40
N LYS A 99 10.96 -5.18 2.16
CA LYS A 99 11.06 -5.48 3.60
C LYS A 99 10.94 -4.23 4.49
N GLU A 100 11.03 -3.03 3.91
CA GLU A 100 10.74 -1.79 4.63
C GLU A 100 9.25 -1.48 4.54
N GLY A 101 8.79 -0.41 5.20
CA GLY A 101 7.38 0.00 5.19
C GLY A 101 6.89 0.43 6.55
N LEU A 102 5.58 0.31 6.78
CA LEU A 102 4.90 0.78 7.98
C LEU A 102 3.80 -0.16 8.47
N ILE A 103 3.62 -0.14 9.78
CA ILE A 103 2.43 -0.58 10.47
C ILE A 103 1.52 0.63 10.67
N GLY A 104 0.27 0.52 10.20
CA GLY A 104 -0.81 1.45 10.52
C GLY A 104 -1.71 0.87 11.60
N LEU A 105 -2.00 1.64 12.63
CA LEU A 105 -2.80 1.22 13.78
C LEU A 105 -3.92 2.21 14.07
N PHE A 106 -5.15 1.71 14.10
CA PHE A 106 -6.32 2.43 14.58
C PHE A 106 -6.91 1.71 15.80
N VAL A 107 -7.30 2.48 16.81
CA VAL A 107 -8.00 1.97 18.00
C VAL A 107 -9.19 2.87 18.31
N GLY A 108 -10.39 2.31 18.17
CA GLY A 108 -11.62 2.88 18.68
C GLY A 108 -11.99 2.25 20.03
N LYS A 109 -13.18 2.58 20.56
CA LYS A 109 -13.61 2.12 21.89
C LYS A 109 -13.66 0.60 22.06
N GLN A 110 -14.17 -0.10 21.05
CA GLN A 110 -14.43 -1.55 21.09
C GLN A 110 -13.84 -2.30 19.90
N ALA A 111 -13.19 -1.60 18.97
CA ALA A 111 -12.65 -2.18 17.76
C ALA A 111 -11.32 -1.54 17.41
N ALA A 112 -10.38 -2.34 16.94
CA ALA A 112 -9.08 -1.90 16.46
C ALA A 112 -8.76 -2.59 15.13
N ALA A 113 -7.95 -1.92 14.32
CA ALA A 113 -7.40 -2.44 13.08
C ALA A 113 -5.91 -2.14 13.01
N MET A 114 -5.10 -3.14 12.68
CA MET A 114 -3.66 -3.00 12.47
C MET A 114 -3.29 -3.60 11.12
N VAL A 115 -2.57 -2.85 10.29
CA VAL A 115 -2.23 -3.22 8.91
C VAL A 115 -0.74 -3.05 8.69
N GLU A 116 -0.12 -4.00 8.01
CA GLU A 116 1.26 -3.88 7.51
C GLU A 116 1.25 -3.62 6.00
N VAL A 117 1.93 -2.55 5.58
CA VAL A 117 2.19 -2.26 4.17
C VAL A 117 3.70 -2.13 3.99
N ASN A 118 4.24 -2.87 3.03
CA ASN A 118 5.67 -2.86 2.74
C ASN A 118 6.02 -2.04 1.50
N CYS A 119 7.26 -1.54 1.46
CA CYS A 119 7.93 -0.91 0.32
C CYS A 119 9.40 -1.36 0.23
N GLU A 120 10.11 -0.94 -0.82
CA GLU A 120 11.52 -1.31 -1.01
C GLU A 120 12.44 -0.55 -0.05
N THR A 121 12.23 0.75 0.14
CA THR A 121 13.13 1.61 0.94
C THR A 121 12.44 2.35 2.09
N ASP A 122 13.21 2.74 3.10
CA ASP A 122 12.74 3.57 4.23
C ASP A 122 12.43 5.02 3.80
N PHE A 123 13.07 5.51 2.74
CA PHE A 123 12.76 6.81 2.13
C PHE A 123 11.31 6.87 1.63
N VAL A 124 10.84 5.82 0.96
CA VAL A 124 9.44 5.71 0.54
C VAL A 124 8.51 5.51 1.73
N ALA A 125 8.90 4.76 2.75
CA ALA A 125 8.09 4.60 3.97
C ALA A 125 7.77 5.95 4.65
N ARG A 126 8.71 6.92 4.59
CA ARG A 126 8.52 8.28 5.13
C ARG A 126 7.75 9.21 4.19
N ASN A 127 7.47 8.83 2.95
CA ASN A 127 6.75 9.67 2.00
C ASN A 127 5.26 9.81 2.37
N GLU A 128 4.71 11.02 2.28
CA GLU A 128 3.31 11.31 2.62
C GLU A 128 2.28 10.48 1.83
N LYS A 129 2.56 10.17 0.55
CA LYS A 129 1.66 9.35 -0.28
C LYS A 129 1.64 7.89 0.18
N PHE A 130 2.79 7.37 0.59
CA PHE A 130 2.86 6.03 1.17
C PHE A 130 2.16 5.99 2.53
N GLN A 131 2.39 6.99 3.38
CA GLN A 131 1.68 7.11 4.65
C GLN A 131 0.16 7.19 4.45
N GLN A 132 -0.32 7.90 3.42
CA GLN A 132 -1.75 7.96 3.10
C GLN A 132 -2.29 6.59 2.69
N LEU A 133 -1.57 5.84 1.84
CA LEU A 133 -1.95 4.47 1.47
C LEU A 133 -2.10 3.56 2.70
N VAL A 134 -1.17 3.66 3.66
CA VAL A 134 -1.24 2.89 4.91
C VAL A 134 -2.49 3.26 5.71
N LYS A 135 -2.80 4.56 5.84
CA LYS A 135 -4.00 5.06 6.52
C LYS A 135 -5.28 4.57 5.85
N ASP A 136 -5.37 4.70 4.53
CA ASP A 136 -6.51 4.25 3.74
C ASP A 136 -6.74 2.75 3.93
N ALA A 137 -5.65 1.95 3.91
CA ALA A 137 -5.71 0.52 4.15
C ALA A 137 -6.21 0.18 5.58
N THR A 138 -5.73 0.90 6.61
CA THR A 138 -6.20 0.73 7.99
C THR A 138 -7.68 1.03 8.15
N LEU A 139 -8.15 2.14 7.58
CA LEU A 139 -9.56 2.54 7.67
C LEU A 139 -10.48 1.61 6.88
N ALA A 140 -10.09 1.18 5.67
CA ALA A 140 -10.84 0.20 4.88
C ALA A 140 -10.93 -1.16 5.60
N THR A 141 -9.85 -1.59 6.24
CA THR A 141 -9.82 -2.81 7.07
C THR A 141 -10.80 -2.71 8.24
N LEU A 142 -10.83 -1.56 8.93
CA LEU A 142 -11.76 -1.32 10.03
C LEU A 142 -13.22 -1.37 9.54
N ALA A 143 -13.53 -0.65 8.45
CA ALA A 143 -14.87 -0.59 7.88
C ALA A 143 -15.39 -1.98 7.50
N HIS A 144 -14.56 -2.77 6.81
CA HIS A 144 -14.90 -4.15 6.43
C HIS A 144 -15.27 -5.04 7.62
N HIS A 145 -14.66 -4.81 8.79
CA HIS A 145 -14.94 -5.58 9.99
C HIS A 145 -16.20 -5.09 10.72
N GLN A 146 -16.54 -3.80 10.63
CA GLN A 146 -17.69 -3.25 11.34
C GLN A 146 -19.00 -3.92 10.92
N ASP A 147 -19.13 -4.26 9.64
CA ASP A 147 -20.33 -4.87 9.05
C ASP A 147 -20.63 -6.31 9.52
N LYS A 148 -19.65 -7.00 10.12
CA LYS A 148 -19.74 -8.46 10.29
C LYS A 148 -20.30 -8.94 11.63
N ASN A 149 -20.31 -8.15 12.70
CA ASN A 149 -20.77 -8.60 14.04
C ASN A 149 -20.99 -7.45 15.03
N GLN A 150 -22.23 -7.16 15.42
CA GLN A 150 -22.54 -5.98 16.23
C GLN A 150 -22.38 -6.18 17.75
N ASN A 151 -22.43 -7.40 18.30
CA ASN A 151 -22.29 -7.64 19.75
C ASN A 151 -21.67 -9.01 20.07
N PRO A 152 -20.34 -9.13 20.18
CA PRO A 152 -19.71 -10.40 20.54
C PRO A 152 -19.77 -10.66 22.06
N THR A 153 -19.87 -11.93 22.47
CA THR A 153 -19.79 -12.36 23.89
C THR A 153 -18.35 -12.51 24.39
N GLY A 154 -17.38 -12.52 23.48
CA GLY A 154 -15.94 -12.49 23.74
C GLY A 154 -15.23 -11.59 22.74
N TYR A 155 -13.92 -11.75 22.58
CA TYR A 155 -13.19 -11.01 21.55
C TYR A 155 -13.30 -11.74 20.21
N VAL A 156 -13.43 -10.96 19.14
CA VAL A 156 -13.38 -11.47 17.78
C VAL A 156 -12.11 -10.93 17.14
N LYS A 157 -11.23 -11.85 16.75
CA LYS A 157 -10.00 -11.56 16.01
C LYS A 157 -10.14 -12.09 14.59
N SER A 158 -9.95 -11.22 13.60
CA SER A 158 -9.92 -11.61 12.18
C SER A 158 -8.59 -11.18 11.58
N VAL A 159 -7.97 -12.05 10.81
CA VAL A 159 -6.74 -11.77 10.08
C VAL A 159 -7.08 -11.74 8.60
N LEU A 160 -6.58 -10.74 7.87
CA LEU A 160 -6.71 -10.64 6.43
C LEU A 160 -5.33 -10.77 5.80
N SER A 161 -5.24 -11.63 4.80
CA SER A 161 -4.09 -11.73 3.90
C SER A 161 -3.99 -10.53 2.97
N GLY A 162 -2.82 -10.34 2.33
CA GLY A 162 -2.64 -9.31 1.30
C GLY A 162 -3.66 -9.40 0.16
N ASP A 163 -4.04 -10.61 -0.26
CA ASP A 163 -5.01 -10.83 -1.33
C ASP A 163 -6.44 -10.44 -0.94
N GLU A 164 -6.79 -10.59 0.33
CA GLU A 164 -8.07 -10.13 0.87
C GLU A 164 -8.08 -8.61 1.04
N LEU A 165 -6.97 -8.04 1.51
CA LEU A 165 -6.81 -6.58 1.62
C LEU A 165 -6.92 -5.89 0.27
N ASN A 166 -6.29 -6.44 -0.77
CA ASN A 166 -6.36 -5.90 -2.13
C ASN A 166 -7.80 -5.73 -2.65
N LYS A 167 -8.75 -6.53 -2.15
CA LYS A 167 -10.16 -6.50 -2.57
C LYS A 167 -11.02 -5.50 -1.80
N LEU A 168 -10.51 -4.93 -0.71
CA LEU A 168 -11.27 -3.95 0.07
C LEU A 168 -11.36 -2.63 -0.69
N SER A 169 -12.48 -1.93 -0.56
CA SER A 169 -12.70 -0.62 -1.17
C SER A 169 -12.48 0.51 -0.18
N VAL A 170 -12.00 1.65 -0.67
CA VAL A 170 -11.89 2.89 0.11
C VAL A 170 -13.01 3.83 -0.34
N GLY A 171 -14.00 4.09 0.53
CA GLY A 171 -15.16 4.92 0.18
C GLY A 171 -16.03 4.29 -0.92
N GLU A 172 -16.45 5.08 -1.91
CA GLU A 172 -17.46 4.70 -2.92
C GLU A 172 -16.91 4.17 -4.26
N GLY A 173 -15.66 3.70 -4.38
CA GLY A 173 -15.22 3.25 -5.72
C GLY A 173 -14.00 2.35 -5.83
N SER A 174 -12.81 2.87 -5.56
CA SER A 174 -11.57 2.18 -5.91
C SER A 174 -11.14 1.15 -4.86
N SER A 175 -10.60 0.03 -5.33
CA SER A 175 -10.04 -1.00 -4.47
C SER A 175 -8.70 -0.55 -3.87
N LEU A 176 -8.30 -1.12 -2.73
CA LEU A 176 -6.97 -0.89 -2.18
C LEU A 176 -5.87 -1.32 -3.17
N ALA A 177 -6.13 -2.30 -4.03
CA ALA A 177 -5.21 -2.67 -5.10
C ALA A 177 -5.03 -1.54 -6.13
N ASP A 178 -6.09 -0.80 -6.45
CA ASP A 178 -6.00 0.36 -7.33
C ASP A 178 -5.19 1.50 -6.69
N HIS A 179 -5.42 1.77 -5.41
CA HIS A 179 -4.65 2.76 -4.64
C HIS A 179 -3.16 2.37 -4.53
N LEU A 180 -2.89 1.08 -4.30
CA LEU A 180 -1.55 0.51 -4.28
C LEU A 180 -0.86 0.73 -5.63
N ALA A 181 -1.51 0.34 -6.74
CA ALA A 181 -0.99 0.50 -8.09
C ALA A 181 -0.70 1.96 -8.44
N LEU A 182 -1.60 2.89 -8.08
CA LEU A 182 -1.37 4.33 -8.24
C LEU A 182 -0.16 4.83 -7.45
N THR A 183 0.01 4.36 -6.22
CA THR A 183 1.12 4.76 -5.35
C THR A 183 2.45 4.23 -5.87
N ILE A 184 2.49 2.96 -6.32
CA ILE A 184 3.63 2.38 -7.04
C ILE A 184 3.93 3.20 -8.31
N GLY A 185 2.89 3.59 -9.06
CA GLY A 185 3.04 4.39 -10.26
C GLY A 185 3.72 5.74 -10.03
N ARG A 186 3.42 6.37 -8.89
CA ARG A 186 3.94 7.67 -8.46
C ARG A 186 5.32 7.60 -7.83
N LEU A 187 5.57 6.66 -6.92
CA LEU A 187 6.83 6.59 -6.17
C LEU A 187 7.88 5.69 -6.84
N GLY A 188 7.47 4.78 -7.72
CA GLY A 188 8.39 3.98 -8.53
C GLY A 188 9.05 2.82 -7.81
N GLU A 189 8.56 2.42 -6.64
CA GLU A 189 9.01 1.25 -5.88
C GLU A 189 7.93 0.18 -5.81
N ASN A 190 8.33 -1.09 -5.69
CA ASN A 190 7.44 -2.18 -5.33
C ASN A 190 6.84 -1.94 -3.94
N MET A 191 5.55 -2.20 -3.81
CA MET A 191 4.81 -2.09 -2.56
C MET A 191 3.84 -3.26 -2.45
N SER A 192 3.48 -3.63 -1.22
CA SER A 192 2.50 -4.68 -0.99
C SER A 192 1.71 -4.46 0.28
N LEU A 193 0.39 -4.66 0.22
CA LEU A 193 -0.45 -4.87 1.40
C LEU A 193 -0.13 -6.27 1.93
N LYS A 194 0.48 -6.35 3.11
CA LYS A 194 1.08 -7.61 3.59
C LYS A 194 0.08 -8.46 4.36
N ARG A 195 -0.49 -7.86 5.40
CA ARG A 195 -1.43 -8.49 6.34
C ARG A 195 -2.16 -7.44 7.12
N ALA A 196 -3.33 -7.80 7.63
CA ALA A 196 -4.04 -7.00 8.61
C ALA A 196 -4.65 -7.87 9.68
N VAL A 197 -4.91 -7.27 10.83
CA VAL A 197 -5.70 -7.86 11.90
C VAL A 197 -6.75 -6.85 12.36
N THR A 198 -7.95 -7.34 12.63
CA THR A 198 -8.98 -6.61 13.35
C THR A 198 -9.32 -7.31 14.63
N VAL A 199 -9.54 -6.53 15.67
CA VAL A 199 -9.95 -7.02 16.99
C VAL A 199 -11.20 -6.25 17.38
N ARG A 200 -12.26 -6.95 17.78
CA ARG A 200 -13.43 -6.35 18.44
C ARG A 200 -13.66 -7.02 19.78
N VAL A 201 -14.03 -6.21 20.77
CA VAL A 201 -14.24 -6.64 22.14
C VAL A 201 -15.62 -6.20 22.65
N PRO A 202 -16.20 -6.89 23.64
CA PRO A 202 -17.42 -6.44 24.34
C PRO A 202 -17.16 -5.14 25.12
N ALA A 203 -18.23 -4.47 25.55
CA ALA A 203 -18.13 -3.18 26.25
C ALA A 203 -17.31 -3.19 27.54
N GLU A 204 -17.26 -4.32 28.22
CA GLU A 204 -16.55 -4.49 29.51
C GLU A 204 -15.05 -4.76 29.34
N TRP A 205 -14.59 -4.98 28.10
CA TRP A 205 -13.22 -5.38 27.79
C TRP A 205 -12.51 -4.26 27.06
N HIS A 206 -11.19 -4.28 27.11
CA HIS A 206 -10.37 -3.16 26.71
C HIS A 206 -9.29 -3.58 25.73
N ILE A 207 -8.92 -2.64 24.86
CA ILE A 207 -7.86 -2.81 23.86
C ILE A 207 -6.72 -1.86 24.20
N GLY A 208 -5.63 -2.41 24.72
CA GLY A 208 -4.36 -1.73 24.86
C GLY A 208 -3.67 -1.65 23.50
N SER A 209 -2.95 -0.55 23.26
CA SER A 209 -2.15 -0.42 22.04
C SER A 209 -0.86 0.35 22.25
N TYR A 210 0.11 0.07 21.40
CA TYR A 210 1.35 0.83 21.30
C TYR A 210 1.96 0.70 19.91
N VAL A 211 2.51 1.81 19.40
CA VAL A 211 3.29 1.86 18.16
C VAL A 211 4.68 2.38 18.49
N HIS A 212 5.71 1.67 18.03
CA HIS A 212 7.11 2.07 18.18
C HIS A 212 7.72 2.53 16.86
N GLY A 213 8.61 3.52 16.93
CA GLY A 213 9.19 4.18 15.75
C GLY A 213 8.17 5.05 15.03
N ASN A 214 7.40 5.85 15.78
CA ASN A 214 6.33 6.68 15.23
C ASN A 214 6.88 7.77 14.28
N ILE A 215 6.26 7.92 13.11
CA ILE A 215 6.75 8.79 12.02
C ILE A 215 5.82 9.98 11.77
N SER A 216 4.61 9.99 12.33
CA SER A 216 3.63 11.06 12.13
C SER A 216 3.00 11.54 13.44
N GLY A 217 2.62 12.83 13.48
CA GLY A 217 1.88 13.45 14.59
C GLY A 217 0.48 12.85 14.80
N GLN A 218 -0.25 13.35 15.83
CA GLN A 218 -1.56 12.83 16.26
C GLN A 218 -2.61 12.87 15.13
N THR A 219 -2.68 11.79 14.34
CA THR A 219 -3.79 11.48 13.44
C THR A 219 -4.60 10.31 14.02
N GLU A 220 -5.80 10.10 13.48
CA GLU A 220 -6.68 9.00 13.89
C GLU A 220 -6.01 7.61 13.74
N VAL A 221 -5.17 7.45 12.72
CA VAL A 221 -4.31 6.26 12.53
C VAL A 221 -2.89 6.61 12.94
N THR A 222 -2.29 5.81 13.82
CA THR A 222 -0.88 5.91 14.22
C THR A 222 0.00 5.04 13.33
N LEU A 223 1.17 5.54 12.92
CA LEU A 223 2.07 4.86 11.98
C LEU A 223 3.43 4.57 12.62
N GLY A 224 4.01 3.40 12.41
CA GLY A 224 5.37 3.11 12.90
C GLY A 224 5.96 1.80 12.39
N ARG A 225 7.09 1.38 12.96
CA ARG A 225 7.80 0.16 12.55
C ARG A 225 7.29 -1.09 13.28
N TYR A 226 6.80 -0.90 14.50
CA TYR A 226 6.20 -1.97 15.32
C TYR A 226 4.83 -1.52 15.80
N GLY A 227 3.91 -2.46 15.90
CA GLY A 227 2.60 -2.23 16.51
C GLY A 227 2.21 -3.41 17.40
N ALA A 228 1.56 -3.12 18.52
CA ALA A 228 0.94 -4.13 19.37
C ALA A 228 -0.49 -3.76 19.73
N LEU A 229 -1.31 -4.80 19.83
CA LEU A 229 -2.66 -4.79 20.38
C LEU A 229 -2.72 -5.79 21.53
N VAL A 230 -3.33 -5.42 22.66
CA VAL A 230 -3.52 -6.29 23.81
C VAL A 230 -4.99 -6.25 24.23
N VAL A 231 -5.66 -7.40 24.22
CA VAL A 231 -7.02 -7.53 24.73
C VAL A 231 -6.96 -7.90 26.19
N PHE A 232 -7.60 -7.11 27.05
CA PHE A 232 -7.58 -7.35 28.50
C PHE A 232 -8.88 -6.96 29.19
N GLN A 233 -9.05 -7.47 30.40
CA GLN A 233 -10.15 -7.18 31.31
C GLN A 233 -9.63 -6.58 32.61
N GLY A 234 -10.49 -5.85 33.32
CA GLY A 234 -10.19 -5.28 34.62
C GLY A 234 -9.29 -4.04 34.55
N GLY A 235 -8.52 -3.82 35.61
CA GLY A 235 -7.80 -2.57 35.81
C GLY A 235 -8.71 -1.45 36.32
N LYS A 236 -8.15 -0.57 37.16
CA LYS A 236 -8.83 0.64 37.65
C LYS A 236 -9.14 1.57 36.48
N ASP A 237 -10.34 2.16 36.47
CA ASP A 237 -10.82 2.99 35.36
C ASP A 237 -9.83 4.11 34.97
N GLU A 238 -9.26 4.83 35.95
CA GLU A 238 -8.32 5.94 35.71
C GLU A 238 -6.96 5.51 35.16
N GLU A 239 -6.51 4.29 35.45
CA GLU A 239 -5.18 3.79 35.08
C GLU A 239 -5.22 2.88 33.83
N ARG A 240 -6.43 2.57 33.33
CA ARG A 240 -6.65 1.55 32.31
C ARG A 240 -5.94 1.81 30.99
N ASP A 241 -5.97 3.05 30.50
CA ASP A 241 -5.25 3.42 29.28
C ASP A 241 -3.73 3.30 29.46
N THR A 242 -3.24 3.69 30.64
CA THR A 242 -1.82 3.56 30.99
C THR A 242 -1.42 2.10 31.10
N LEU A 243 -2.25 1.25 31.69
CA LEU A 243 -2.07 -0.19 31.77
C LEU A 243 -2.00 -0.81 30.37
N GLY A 244 -2.99 -0.54 29.51
CA GLY A 244 -3.04 -1.05 28.14
C GLY A 244 -1.82 -0.65 27.32
N ARG A 245 -1.37 0.61 27.46
CA ARG A 245 -0.14 1.10 26.82
C ARG A 245 1.11 0.38 27.34
N LYS A 246 1.26 0.22 28.66
CA LYS A 246 2.42 -0.47 29.28
C LYS A 246 2.50 -1.94 28.85
N LEU A 247 1.37 -2.64 28.82
CA LEU A 247 1.30 -4.03 28.33
C LEU A 247 1.70 -4.12 26.86
N SER A 248 1.21 -3.19 26.04
CA SER A 248 1.53 -3.15 24.61
C SER A 248 3.00 -2.80 24.35
N GLN A 249 3.59 -1.92 25.16
CA GLN A 249 5.03 -1.63 25.13
C GLN A 249 5.87 -2.87 25.44
N HIS A 250 5.47 -3.63 26.47
CA HIS A 250 6.13 -4.88 26.81
C HIS A 250 6.01 -5.90 25.67
N VAL A 251 4.82 -6.08 25.08
CA VAL A 251 4.64 -6.98 23.92
C VAL A 251 5.53 -6.56 22.73
N VAL A 252 5.67 -5.27 22.45
CA VAL A 252 6.60 -4.80 21.39
C VAL A 252 8.05 -5.16 21.73
N GLY A 253 8.47 -4.93 22.97
CA GLY A 253 9.85 -5.09 23.44
C GLY A 253 10.30 -6.54 23.61
N GLU A 254 9.52 -7.36 24.32
CA GLU A 254 9.88 -8.74 24.69
C GLU A 254 9.37 -9.79 23.69
N ALA A 255 8.60 -9.37 22.68
CA ALA A 255 8.12 -10.21 21.58
C ALA A 255 7.62 -11.62 21.99
N PRO A 256 6.69 -11.74 22.95
CA PRO A 256 6.15 -13.04 23.34
C PRO A 256 5.45 -13.73 22.16
N LEU A 257 5.52 -15.06 22.15
CA LEU A 257 4.91 -15.94 21.13
C LEU A 257 3.58 -16.52 21.59
N SER A 258 3.34 -16.57 22.91
CA SER A 258 2.08 -17.07 23.47
C SER A 258 1.76 -16.40 24.81
N LEU A 259 0.56 -16.60 25.35
CA LEU A 259 0.17 -16.01 26.64
C LEU A 259 0.85 -16.70 27.83
N GLY A 260 0.87 -18.03 27.84
CA GLY A 260 1.18 -18.82 29.04
C GLY A 260 0.04 -18.84 30.06
N ASN A 261 0.33 -19.30 31.27
CA ASN A 261 -0.60 -19.39 32.39
C ASN A 261 -0.16 -18.50 33.56
N GLU A 262 -1.09 -18.14 34.44
CA GLU A 262 -0.79 -17.32 35.63
C GLU A 262 0.04 -18.02 36.70
N ASP A 263 0.08 -19.36 36.66
CA ASP A 263 0.81 -20.22 37.59
C ASP A 263 2.15 -20.70 37.00
N ASP A 264 2.48 -20.28 35.78
CA ASP A 264 3.76 -20.62 35.17
C ASP A 264 4.92 -19.98 35.96
N LEU A 265 5.97 -20.75 36.20
CA LEU A 265 7.16 -20.26 36.88
C LEU A 265 7.92 -19.27 35.97
N PRO A 266 8.54 -18.22 36.54
CA PRO A 266 9.41 -17.32 35.79
C PRO A 266 10.57 -18.09 35.15
N CYS A 267 10.80 -17.93 33.85
CA CYS A 267 11.85 -18.67 33.12
C CYS A 267 12.99 -17.79 32.58
N GLY A 268 13.17 -16.58 33.14
CA GLY A 268 14.28 -15.69 32.78
C GLY A 268 14.12 -15.03 31.41
N GLU A 269 15.23 -14.53 30.85
CA GLU A 269 15.26 -13.63 29.68
C GLU A 269 14.92 -14.31 28.33
N SER A 270 14.89 -15.65 28.28
CA SER A 270 14.53 -16.40 27.05
C SER A 270 13.09 -16.91 27.07
N GLU A 271 12.26 -16.40 27.97
CA GLU A 271 10.86 -16.79 28.08
C GLU A 271 10.05 -16.26 26.87
N THR A 272 9.28 -17.14 26.25
CA THR A 272 8.47 -16.84 25.06
C THR A 272 6.98 -16.65 25.39
N ARG A 273 6.57 -16.95 26.62
CA ARG A 273 5.19 -16.75 27.12
C ARG A 273 5.08 -15.41 27.85
N LEU A 274 4.09 -14.61 27.49
CA LEU A 274 3.88 -13.26 28.03
C LEU A 274 3.78 -13.23 29.56
N LEU A 275 2.93 -14.07 30.17
CA LEU A 275 2.63 -14.00 31.60
C LEU A 275 3.85 -14.25 32.51
N PRO A 276 4.71 -15.25 32.26
CA PRO A 276 5.93 -15.48 33.05
C PRO A 276 7.12 -14.57 32.70
N GLN A 277 7.05 -13.75 31.64
CA GLN A 277 8.11 -12.79 31.31
C GLN A 277 8.30 -11.75 32.42
N THR A 278 9.55 -11.32 32.60
CA THR A 278 9.91 -10.20 33.47
C THR A 278 9.32 -8.91 32.92
N PHE A 279 8.56 -8.17 33.75
CA PHE A 279 7.85 -7.00 33.25
C PHE A 279 8.81 -5.83 32.97
N LEU A 280 8.78 -5.32 31.73
CA LEU A 280 9.70 -4.27 31.26
C LEU A 280 9.61 -2.98 32.10
N GLY A 281 8.41 -2.64 32.59
CA GLY A 281 8.20 -1.44 33.40
C GLY A 281 8.58 -1.59 34.88
N ASP A 282 8.76 -2.82 35.37
CA ASP A 282 9.20 -3.15 36.72
C ASP A 282 9.84 -4.55 36.74
N PRO A 283 11.17 -4.64 36.57
CA PRO A 283 11.87 -5.92 36.50
C PRO A 283 11.84 -6.77 37.77
N THR A 284 11.29 -6.25 38.88
CA THR A 284 11.18 -7.00 40.14
C THR A 284 10.06 -8.05 40.12
N ARG A 285 9.23 -8.03 39.08
CA ARG A 285 8.02 -8.87 38.99
C ARG A 285 7.77 -9.35 37.55
N THR A 286 7.04 -10.45 37.42
CA THR A 286 6.55 -10.91 36.12
C THR A 286 5.33 -10.12 35.65
N VAL A 287 4.97 -10.24 34.38
CA VAL A 287 3.72 -9.69 33.85
C VAL A 287 2.51 -10.21 34.63
N ALA A 288 2.45 -11.51 34.94
CA ALA A 288 1.37 -12.08 35.75
C ALA A 288 1.26 -11.44 37.13
N GLN A 289 2.38 -11.22 37.82
CA GLN A 289 2.40 -10.57 39.14
C GLN A 289 2.01 -9.09 39.06
N PHE A 290 2.44 -8.39 38.00
CA PHE A 290 2.01 -7.02 37.73
C PHE A 290 0.50 -6.94 37.51
N LEU A 291 -0.06 -7.82 36.68
CA LEU A 291 -1.49 -7.90 36.38
C LEU A 291 -2.34 -8.22 37.62
N LYS A 292 -1.90 -9.16 38.48
CA LYS A 292 -2.55 -9.47 39.77
C LYS A 292 -2.67 -8.22 40.65
N GLY A 293 -1.60 -7.42 40.75
CA GLY A 293 -1.62 -6.15 41.49
C GLY A 293 -2.56 -5.08 40.89
N GLN A 294 -2.81 -5.17 39.58
CA GLN A 294 -3.71 -4.26 38.85
C GLN A 294 -5.16 -4.77 38.78
N GLN A 295 -5.45 -5.95 39.34
CA GLN A 295 -6.75 -6.63 39.19
C GLN A 295 -7.18 -6.71 37.71
N ALA A 296 -6.23 -7.07 36.86
CA ALA A 296 -6.42 -7.14 35.42
C ALA A 296 -5.99 -8.50 34.88
N ARG A 297 -6.52 -8.87 33.72
CA ARG A 297 -6.18 -10.12 33.03
C ARG A 297 -6.06 -9.89 31.54
N VAL A 298 -4.97 -10.36 30.94
CA VAL A 298 -4.78 -10.37 29.48
C VAL A 298 -5.45 -11.62 28.89
N LEU A 299 -6.15 -11.43 27.77
CA LEU A 299 -6.90 -12.49 27.07
C LEU A 299 -6.28 -12.87 25.74
N ASP A 300 -5.66 -11.92 25.05
CA ASP A 300 -4.99 -12.11 23.76
C ASP A 300 -4.06 -10.94 23.47
N PHE A 301 -3.10 -11.13 22.58
CA PHE A 301 -2.30 -10.05 22.04
C PHE A 301 -1.95 -10.29 20.57
N VAL A 302 -1.62 -9.22 19.87
CA VAL A 302 -1.09 -9.27 18.52
C VAL A 302 0.08 -8.31 18.41
N ARG A 303 1.18 -8.76 17.83
CA ARG A 303 2.38 -7.96 17.57
C ARG A 303 2.72 -8.04 16.09
N PHE A 304 2.87 -6.89 15.44
CA PHE A 304 3.47 -6.80 14.11
C PHE A 304 4.80 -6.08 14.18
N GLN A 305 5.78 -6.64 13.48
CA GLN A 305 7.02 -5.98 13.11
C GLN A 305 7.05 -5.86 11.59
N CYS A 306 7.23 -4.63 11.09
CA CYS A 306 7.31 -4.41 9.65
C CYS A 306 8.49 -5.18 9.05
N GLY A 307 8.22 -5.93 7.98
CA GLY A 307 9.22 -6.71 7.24
C GLY A 307 9.53 -8.08 7.84
N GLU A 308 8.82 -8.47 8.90
CA GLU A 308 8.95 -9.78 9.55
C GLU A 308 8.45 -10.90 8.63
N THR A 309 9.19 -12.01 8.61
CA THR A 309 8.83 -13.20 7.85
C THR A 309 8.09 -14.18 8.78
N LEU A 310 6.92 -14.68 8.38
CA LEU A 310 6.06 -15.58 9.17
C LEU A 310 6.71 -16.94 9.59
N GLY A 311 8.00 -17.17 9.31
CA GLY A 311 8.75 -18.37 9.67
C GLY A 311 9.96 -18.12 10.58
N GLU A 312 10.08 -16.93 11.17
CA GLU A 312 11.13 -16.57 12.15
C GLU A 312 10.59 -16.57 13.60
N GLN A 313 9.41 -17.17 13.84
CA GLN A 313 8.79 -17.38 15.16
C GLN A 313 8.83 -18.85 15.55
#